data_AF-A0A6A2WW13-F1
#
_entry.id   AF-A0A6A2WW13-F1
#
_cell.length_a   1.000
_cell.length_b   1.000
_cell.length_c   1.000
_cell.angle_alpha   90.00
_cell.angle_beta   90.00
_cell.angle_gamma   90.00
#
_symmetry.space_group_name_H-M   'P 1'
#
loop_
_entity.id
_entity.type
_entity.pdbx_description
1 polymer ?
#
loop_
_entity_poly.entity_id
_entity_poly.type
_entity_poly.pdbx_seq_one_letter_code
_entity_poly.pdbx_strand_id
1 'polypeptide(L)'
;MSERQDIQLDPQIQSPQGSSRDDTISWVVALETALLPCLPARELQAIDRSPHPSHQIDVERHARDFMEAAEELQLYLLGLQREDQPTKAQMLTQIITMEEELRTKTEIIKNQERLIQGWSKDLSDQLDKHNTELESIICLRLNRPWIQLYRHYICYLCNSSIQLI
;
A
#
# COMPACT_ATOMS: atom_id res chain seq x y z
N MET A 1 14.76 37.31 -3.19
CA MET A 1 15.03 36.50 -4.40
C MET A 1 14.58 35.09 -4.04
N SER A 2 13.38 34.73 -4.48
CA SER A 2 13.12 33.64 -5.44
C SER A 2 13.46 32.28 -4.81
N GLU A 3 12.54 31.34 -4.62
CA GLU A 3 11.58 30.83 -5.60
C GLU A 3 10.25 30.44 -4.96
N ARG A 4 9.17 30.74 -5.69
CA ARG A 4 7.88 30.06 -5.60
C ARG A 4 8.02 28.77 -6.43
N GLN A 5 7.66 27.62 -5.87
CA GLN A 5 7.37 26.44 -6.68
C GLN A 5 5.87 26.13 -6.58
N ASP A 6 5.22 26.36 -7.71
CA ASP A 6 3.86 25.98 -8.03
C ASP A 6 3.73 24.45 -8.17
N ILE A 7 2.76 23.90 -7.43
CA ILE A 7 1.69 23.00 -7.89
C ILE A 7 2.08 21.90 -8.89
N GLN A 8 2.12 20.66 -8.39
CA GLN A 8 1.62 19.51 -9.15
C GLN A 8 0.67 18.72 -8.25
N LEU A 9 -0.57 19.22 -8.15
CA LEU A 9 -1.72 18.46 -7.67
C LEU A 9 -2.03 17.40 -8.72
N ASP A 10 -1.65 16.17 -8.46
CA ASP A 10 -2.13 15.00 -9.19
C ASP A 10 -3.50 14.61 -8.61
N PRO A 11 -4.63 14.74 -9.36
CA PRO A 11 -5.89 14.22 -8.93
C PRO A 11 -6.05 12.79 -9.46
N GLN A 12 -5.24 11.86 -8.96
CA GLN A 12 -5.54 10.43 -9.07
C GLN A 12 -6.29 9.98 -7.81
N ILE A 13 -7.51 10.51 -7.66
CA ILE A 13 -8.53 9.85 -6.83
C ILE A 13 -8.85 8.55 -7.57
N GLN A 14 -8.30 7.44 -7.07
CA GLN A 14 -8.68 6.10 -7.48
C GLN A 14 -10.14 5.88 -7.12
N SER A 15 -11.04 6.20 -8.05
CA SER A 15 -12.39 5.67 -8.03
C SER A 15 -12.35 4.16 -8.32
N PRO A 16 -13.23 3.35 -7.71
CA PRO A 16 -13.49 1.98 -8.14
C PRO A 16 -14.24 2.03 -9.50
N GLN A 17 -13.53 2.39 -10.56
CA GLN A 17 -14.11 2.76 -11.86
C GLN A 17 -14.05 1.64 -12.90
N GLY A 18 -13.56 0.46 -12.52
CA GLY A 18 -13.34 -0.66 -13.43
C GLY A 18 -14.63 -1.31 -13.93
N SER A 19 -15.60 -1.58 -13.05
CA SER A 19 -16.86 -2.23 -13.43
C SER A 19 -17.89 -1.24 -13.96
N SER A 20 -17.98 -0.05 -13.35
CA SER A 20 -19.05 0.90 -13.57
C SER A 20 -19.01 1.57 -14.96
N ARG A 21 -17.80 1.72 -15.52
CA ARG A 21 -17.61 2.28 -16.86
C ARG A 21 -18.06 1.32 -17.96
N ASP A 22 -17.83 0.03 -17.78
CA ASP A 22 -18.19 -1.00 -18.75
C ASP A 22 -19.72 -1.20 -18.78
N ASP A 23 -20.39 -1.11 -17.62
CA ASP A 23 -21.85 -1.11 -17.51
C ASP A 23 -22.46 0.13 -18.21
N THR A 24 -21.84 1.30 -18.02
CA THR A 24 -22.26 2.54 -18.71
C THR A 24 -22.16 2.40 -20.24
N ILE A 25 -21.05 1.85 -20.72
CA ILE A 25 -20.84 1.61 -22.16
C ILE A 25 -21.87 0.61 -22.69
N SER A 26 -22.16 -0.45 -21.94
CA SER A 26 -23.17 -1.45 -22.29
C SER A 26 -24.57 -0.82 -22.45
N TRP A 27 -25.00 0.04 -21.53
CA TRP A 27 -26.30 0.71 -21.63
C TRP A 27 -26.36 1.73 -22.76
N VAL A 28 -25.28 2.49 -23.00
CA VAL A 28 -25.19 3.43 -24.13
C VAL A 28 -25.26 2.68 -25.46
N VAL A 29 -24.58 1.54 -25.58
CA VAL A 29 -24.63 0.68 -26.77
C VAL A 29 -26.03 0.08 -26.94
N ALA A 30 -26.66 -0.40 -25.86
CA ALA A 30 -28.03 -0.90 -25.92
C ALA A 30 -29.01 0.18 -26.41
N LEU A 31 -28.88 1.41 -25.90
CA LEU A 31 -29.67 2.57 -26.31
C LEU A 31 -29.46 2.92 -27.80
N GLU A 32 -28.21 2.91 -28.27
CA GLU A 32 -27.86 3.14 -29.67
C GLU A 32 -28.46 2.07 -30.58
N THR A 33 -28.40 0.80 -30.17
CA THR A 33 -28.99 -0.31 -30.94
C THR A 33 -30.52 -0.27 -30.97
N ALA A 34 -31.18 0.20 -29.91
CA ALA A 34 -32.63 0.35 -29.86
C ALA A 34 -33.12 1.54 -30.73
N LEU A 35 -32.30 2.58 -30.88
CA LEU A 35 -32.58 3.74 -31.75
C LEU A 35 -32.39 3.44 -33.24
N LEU A 36 -31.43 2.58 -33.58
CA LEU A 36 -31.02 2.34 -34.98
C LEU A 36 -32.15 1.83 -35.90
N PRO A 37 -33.12 1.03 -35.42
CA PRO A 37 -34.36 0.72 -36.12
C PRO A 37 -35.27 1.95 -36.25
N CYS A 38 -35.56 2.64 -35.15
CA CYS A 38 -36.49 3.78 -35.06
C CYS A 38 -36.04 5.07 -35.79
N LEU A 39 -34.90 5.06 -36.49
CA LEU A 39 -34.43 6.20 -37.27
C LEU A 39 -35.20 6.26 -38.61
N PRO A 40 -35.90 7.38 -38.90
CA PRO A 40 -36.75 7.53 -40.08
C PRO A 40 -36.06 7.26 -41.43
N ALA A 41 -34.73 7.30 -41.45
CA ALA A 41 -33.92 7.11 -42.65
C ALA A 41 -33.90 5.65 -43.16
N ARG A 42 -34.05 4.66 -42.27
CA ARG A 42 -33.85 3.23 -42.63
C ARG A 42 -35.15 2.51 -42.99
N GLU A 43 -36.26 2.92 -42.39
CA GLU A 43 -37.55 2.24 -42.54
C GLU A 43 -38.34 2.77 -43.75
N LEU A 44 -38.28 4.07 -44.05
CA LEU A 44 -38.93 4.64 -45.24
C LEU A 44 -38.35 4.09 -46.57
N GLN A 45 -37.14 3.53 -46.58
CA GLN A 45 -36.52 2.95 -47.78
C GLN A 45 -36.75 1.43 -47.94
N ALA A 46 -37.12 0.71 -46.88
CA ALA A 46 -37.23 -0.76 -46.91
C ALA A 46 -38.68 -1.27 -47.10
N ILE A 47 -39.69 -0.43 -46.87
CA ILE A 47 -41.11 -0.83 -46.89
C ILE A 47 -41.62 -1.13 -48.32
N ASP A 48 -40.94 -0.66 -49.38
CA ASP A 48 -41.41 -0.88 -50.77
C ASP A 48 -40.82 -2.12 -51.48
N ARG A 49 -40.06 -3.00 -50.80
CA ARG A 49 -39.37 -4.12 -51.49
C ARG A 49 -39.49 -5.54 -50.93
N SER A 50 -40.32 -5.83 -49.93
CA SER A 50 -40.65 -7.25 -49.69
C SER A 50 -41.98 -7.49 -48.97
N PRO A 51 -42.77 -8.51 -49.36
CA PRO A 51 -44.00 -8.90 -48.66
C PRO A 51 -43.75 -9.84 -47.46
N HIS A 52 -42.53 -9.88 -46.89
CA HIS A 52 -42.20 -10.80 -45.81
C HIS A 52 -42.52 -10.21 -44.42
N PRO A 53 -43.31 -10.90 -43.58
CA PRO A 53 -43.71 -10.44 -42.24
C PRO A 53 -42.57 -10.40 -41.21
N SER A 54 -41.36 -10.85 -41.57
CA SER A 54 -40.16 -10.79 -40.73
C SER A 54 -39.47 -9.42 -40.72
N HIS A 55 -39.92 -8.46 -41.53
CA HIS A 55 -39.36 -7.10 -41.61
C HIS A 55 -40.18 -6.05 -40.84
N GLN A 56 -41.20 -6.48 -40.10
CA GLN A 56 -41.99 -5.57 -39.28
C GLN A 56 -41.22 -5.33 -37.98
N ILE A 57 -40.44 -4.25 -37.94
CA ILE A 57 -39.85 -3.75 -36.70
C ILE A 57 -41.05 -3.46 -35.78
N ASP A 58 -41.15 -4.22 -34.69
CA ASP A 58 -42.11 -3.96 -33.62
C ASP A 58 -41.64 -2.70 -32.89
N VAL A 59 -42.08 -1.56 -33.42
CA VAL A 59 -41.73 -0.21 -32.93
C VAL A 59 -42.14 -0.07 -31.47
N GLU A 60 -43.29 -0.61 -31.08
CA GLU A 60 -43.74 -0.64 -29.69
C GLU A 60 -42.78 -1.43 -28.78
N ARG A 61 -42.25 -2.57 -29.24
CA ARG A 61 -41.24 -3.33 -28.49
C ARG A 61 -39.92 -2.57 -28.38
N HIS A 62 -39.43 -1.99 -29.48
CA HIS A 62 -38.20 -1.19 -29.44
C HIS A 62 -38.34 0.07 -28.59
N ALA A 63 -39.50 0.73 -28.61
CA ALA A 63 -39.78 1.87 -27.75
C ALA A 63 -39.76 1.48 -26.27
N ARG A 64 -40.27 0.29 -25.92
CA ARG A 64 -40.17 -0.24 -24.55
C ARG A 64 -38.73 -0.52 -24.13
N ASP A 65 -37.99 -1.27 -24.95
CA ASP A 65 -36.58 -1.61 -24.67
C ASP A 65 -35.72 -0.34 -24.55
N PHE A 66 -36.00 0.69 -25.36
CA PHE A 66 -35.36 2.01 -25.29
C PHE A 66 -35.67 2.75 -23.98
N MET A 67 -36.95 2.80 -23.58
CA MET A 67 -37.35 3.47 -22.33
C MET A 67 -36.74 2.78 -21.12
N GLU A 68 -36.69 1.45 -21.11
CA GLU A 68 -36.06 0.67 -20.03
C GLU A 68 -34.55 0.94 -19.94
N ALA A 69 -33.82 0.91 -21.05
CA ALA A 69 -32.40 1.24 -21.06
C ALA A 69 -32.11 2.69 -20.63
N ALA A 70 -32.97 3.64 -21.00
CA ALA A 70 -32.85 5.03 -20.59
C ALA A 70 -33.14 5.23 -19.09
N GLU A 71 -34.12 4.51 -18.54
CA GLU A 71 -34.44 4.53 -17.11
C GLU A 71 -33.31 3.95 -16.26
N GLU A 72 -32.75 2.80 -16.65
CA GLU A 72 -31.59 2.18 -15.97
C GLU A 72 -30.37 3.11 -15.98
N LEU A 73 -30.06 3.73 -17.13
CA LEU A 73 -28.98 4.70 -17.22
C LEU A 73 -29.23 5.92 -16.32
N GLN A 74 -30.48 6.41 -16.24
CA GLN A 74 -30.84 7.53 -15.38
C GLN A 74 -30.71 7.17 -13.89
N LEU A 75 -31.14 5.99 -13.48
CA LEU A 75 -31.01 5.49 -12.11
C LEU A 75 -29.54 5.36 -11.71
N TYR A 76 -28.70 4.85 -12.61
CA TYR A 76 -27.25 4.77 -12.39
C TYR A 76 -26.61 6.15 -12.23
N LEU A 77 -26.95 7.12 -13.10
CA LEU A 77 -26.46 8.49 -12.99
C LEU A 77 -26.90 9.17 -11.69
N LEU A 78 -28.14 8.93 -11.24
CA LEU A 78 -28.64 9.43 -9.96
C LEU A 78 -27.94 8.74 -8.78
N GLY A 79 -27.63 7.45 -8.91
CA GLY A 79 -26.83 6.67 -7.96
C GLY A 79 -25.42 7.25 -7.80
N LEU A 80 -24.75 7.58 -8.91
CA LEU A 80 -23.44 8.23 -8.90
C LEU A 80 -23.46 9.62 -8.25
N GLN A 81 -24.56 10.37 -8.39
CA GLN A 81 -24.72 11.65 -7.69
C GLN A 81 -24.96 11.50 -6.18
N ARG A 82 -25.55 10.38 -5.75
CA ARG A 82 -25.77 10.05 -4.33
C ARG A 82 -24.61 9.31 -3.69
N GLU A 83 -23.72 8.72 -4.48
CA GLU A 83 -22.52 8.10 -3.95
C GLU A 83 -21.79 9.19 -3.14
N ASP A 84 -21.68 8.94 -1.83
CA ASP A 84 -21.43 9.92 -0.78
C ASP A 84 -19.97 10.40 -0.89
N GLN A 85 -19.67 11.12 -1.96
CA GLN A 85 -18.37 11.73 -2.20
C GLN A 85 -18.19 12.77 -1.12
N PRO A 86 -17.16 12.63 -0.27
CA PRO A 86 -16.93 13.59 0.78
C PRO A 86 -16.78 14.96 0.14
N THR A 87 -17.57 15.92 0.63
CA THR A 87 -17.48 17.30 0.15
C THR A 87 -16.05 17.78 0.32
N LYS A 88 -15.57 18.69 -0.53
CA LYS A 88 -14.22 19.27 -0.42
C LYS A 88 -13.88 19.71 1.02
N ALA A 89 -14.83 20.28 1.75
CA ALA A 89 -14.68 20.66 3.15
C ALA A 89 -14.49 19.46 4.12
N GLN A 90 -15.18 18.34 3.89
CA GLN A 90 -15.02 17.12 4.67
C GLN A 90 -13.65 16.49 4.40
N MET A 91 -13.21 16.44 3.14
CA MET A 91 -11.86 15.97 2.79
C MET A 91 -10.78 16.82 3.46
N LEU A 92 -10.91 18.14 3.44
CA LEU A 92 -9.95 19.04 4.10
C LEU A 92 -9.92 18.82 5.62
N THR A 93 -11.08 18.66 6.26
CA THR A 93 -11.16 18.34 7.69
C THR A 93 -10.48 17.00 8.01
N GLN A 94 -10.68 16.00 7.16
CA GLN A 94 -10.05 14.68 7.30
C GLN A 94 -8.52 14.79 7.17
N ILE A 95 -8.02 15.56 6.18
CA ILE A 95 -6.58 15.81 6.01
C ILE A 95 -6.00 16.48 7.27
N ILE A 96 -6.63 17.54 7.78
CA ILE A 96 -6.17 18.23 9.00
C ILE A 96 -6.10 17.27 10.19
N THR A 97 -7.13 16.42 10.35
CA THR A 97 -7.18 15.43 11.43
C THR A 97 -6.06 14.40 11.30
N MET A 98 -5.84 13.89 10.09
CA MET A 98 -4.78 12.93 9.80
C MET A 98 -3.38 13.54 9.97
N GLU A 99 -3.19 14.81 9.61
CA GLU A 99 -1.93 15.52 9.82
C GLU A 99 -1.56 15.64 11.30
N GLU A 100 -2.54 15.92 12.17
CA GLU A 100 -2.31 16.00 13.61
C GLU A 100 -1.99 14.60 14.21
N GLU A 101 -2.71 13.57 13.77
CA GLU A 101 -2.41 12.18 14.15
C GLU A 101 -1.00 11.78 13.71
N LEU A 102 -0.57 12.17 12.52
CA LEU A 102 0.79 11.92 12.04
C LEU A 102 1.84 12.62 12.91
N ARG A 103 1.61 13.87 13.32
CA ARG A 103 2.54 14.60 14.21
C ARG A 103 2.68 13.90 15.55
N THR A 104 1.56 13.54 16.18
CA THR A 104 1.58 12.86 17.49
C THR A 104 2.28 11.50 17.41
N LYS A 105 1.98 10.70 16.37
CA LYS A 105 2.66 9.41 16.14
C LYS A 105 4.16 9.57 15.90
N THR A 106 4.57 10.59 15.16
CA THR A 106 6.00 10.88 14.90
C THR A 106 6.76 11.18 16.20
N GLU A 107 6.17 11.96 17.12
CA GLU A 107 6.80 12.27 18.40
C GLU A 107 6.89 11.03 19.31
N ILE A 108 5.89 10.15 19.29
CA ILE A 108 5.93 8.87 20.00
C ILE A 108 7.08 8.00 19.48
N ILE A 109 7.22 7.87 18.16
CA ILE A 109 8.30 7.08 17.53
C ILE A 109 9.66 7.62 17.98
N LYS A 110 9.87 8.93 17.88
CA LYS A 110 11.11 9.58 18.30
C LYS A 110 11.45 9.34 19.77
N ASN A 111 10.43 9.32 20.64
CA ASN A 111 10.61 9.02 22.06
C ASN A 111 10.99 7.55 22.28
N GLN A 112 10.36 6.63 21.56
CA GLN A 112 10.69 5.20 21.62
C GLN A 112 12.11 4.91 21.09
N GLU A 113 12.51 5.54 19.99
CA GLU A 113 13.88 5.44 19.45
C GLU A 113 14.92 5.88 20.48
N ARG A 114 14.67 6.97 21.20
CA ARG A 114 15.57 7.45 22.27
C ARG A 114 15.70 6.43 23.40
N LEU A 115 14.60 5.79 23.80
CA LEU A 115 14.61 4.76 24.84
C LEU A 115 15.39 3.53 24.38
N ILE A 116 15.17 3.07 23.15
CA ILE A 116 15.88 1.93 22.56
C ILE A 116 17.39 2.23 22.47
N GLN A 117 17.77 3.42 22.02
CA GLN A 117 19.17 3.84 21.99
C GLN A 117 19.78 3.87 23.40
N GLY A 118 19.04 4.38 24.39
CA GLY A 118 19.46 4.37 25.80
C GLY A 118 19.70 2.97 26.33
N TRP A 119 18.77 2.04 26.11
CA TRP A 119 18.91 0.65 26.52
C TRP A 119 20.04 -0.08 25.78
N SER A 120 20.18 0.15 24.48
CA SER A 120 21.28 -0.41 23.69
C SER A 120 22.63 0.04 24.23
N LYS A 121 22.74 1.31 24.63
CA LYS A 121 23.95 1.85 25.24
C LYS A 121 24.22 1.22 26.61
N ASP A 122 23.22 1.19 27.49
CA ASP A 122 23.37 0.61 28.83
C ASP A 122 23.81 -0.86 28.78
N LEU A 123 23.20 -1.66 27.88
CA LEU A 123 23.57 -3.05 27.67
C LEU A 123 25.01 -3.19 27.13
N SER A 124 25.43 -2.31 26.22
CA SER A 124 26.81 -2.29 25.73
C SER A 124 27.80 -1.94 26.85
N ASP A 125 27.50 -0.90 27.63
CA ASP A 125 28.35 -0.45 28.74
C ASP A 125 28.46 -1.55 29.82
N GLN A 126 27.37 -2.27 30.10
CA GLN A 126 27.39 -3.44 30.99
C GLN A 126 28.25 -4.58 30.43
N LEU A 127 28.11 -4.89 29.14
CA LEU A 127 28.91 -5.92 28.47
C LEU A 127 30.40 -5.60 28.55
N ASP A 128 30.79 -4.36 28.26
CA ASP A 128 32.18 -3.90 28.31
C ASP A 128 32.75 -3.99 29.73
N LYS A 129 31.95 -3.59 30.73
CA LYS A 129 32.34 -3.74 32.14
C LYS A 129 32.59 -5.20 32.49
N HIS A 130 31.67 -6.09 32.15
CA HIS A 130 31.85 -7.52 32.45
C HIS A 130 33.04 -8.11 31.70
N ASN A 131 33.29 -7.70 30.45
CA ASN A 131 34.43 -8.16 29.69
C ASN A 131 35.77 -7.70 30.31
N THR A 132 35.87 -6.44 30.73
CA THR A 132 37.07 -5.92 31.42
C THR A 132 37.30 -6.58 32.78
N GLU A 133 36.23 -6.86 33.55
CA GLU A 133 36.32 -7.62 34.79
C GLU A 133 36.84 -9.05 34.53
N LEU A 134 36.32 -9.75 33.52
CA LEU A 134 36.78 -11.08 33.13
C LEU A 134 38.24 -11.07 32.68
N GLU A 135 38.64 -10.13 31.83
CA GLU A 135 40.03 -9.96 31.39
C GLU A 135 40.97 -9.73 32.59
N SER A 136 40.56 -8.91 33.55
CA SER A 136 41.34 -8.66 34.76
C SER A 136 41.53 -9.93 35.59
N ILE A 137 40.47 -10.74 35.75
CA ILE A 137 40.51 -12.01 36.49
C ILE A 137 41.40 -13.03 35.76
N ILE A 138 41.30 -13.12 34.43
CA ILE A 138 42.12 -14.02 33.62
C ILE A 138 43.60 -13.63 33.75
N CYS A 139 43.92 -12.35 33.64
CA CYS A 139 45.29 -11.85 33.83
C CYS A 139 45.84 -12.19 35.22
N LEU A 140 45.05 -11.97 36.27
CA LEU A 140 45.45 -12.30 37.64
C LEU A 140 45.61 -13.81 37.86
N ARG A 141 44.75 -14.64 37.27
CA ARG A 141 44.86 -16.11 37.36
C ARG A 141 46.10 -16.62 36.64
N LEU A 142 46.35 -16.16 35.41
CA LEU A 142 47.50 -16.57 34.60
C LEU A 142 48.85 -16.07 35.15
N ASN A 143 48.84 -14.94 35.87
CA ASN A 143 50.04 -14.38 36.49
C ASN A 143 50.32 -14.95 37.90
N ARG A 144 49.61 -16.01 38.33
CA ARG A 144 49.92 -16.63 39.63
C ARG A 144 51.27 -17.36 39.58
N PRO A 145 52.13 -17.19 40.61
CA PRO A 145 53.44 -17.82 40.66
C PRO A 145 53.38 -19.34 40.62
N TRP A 146 52.30 -19.96 41.08
CA TRP A 146 52.09 -21.40 40.98
C TRP A 146 52.00 -21.90 39.53
N ILE A 147 51.43 -21.13 38.59
CA ILE A 147 51.36 -21.50 37.18
C ILE A 147 52.76 -21.41 36.55
N GLN A 148 53.51 -20.36 36.88
CA GLN A 148 54.92 -20.21 36.49
C GLN A 148 55.77 -21.39 37.01
N LEU A 149 55.60 -21.75 38.30
CA LEU A 149 56.28 -22.89 38.93
C LEU A 149 55.88 -24.23 38.30
N TYR A 150 54.59 -24.44 38.02
CA TYR A 150 54.11 -25.66 37.38
C TYR A 150 54.67 -25.81 35.97
N ARG A 151 54.75 -24.70 35.21
CA ARG A 151 55.36 -24.66 33.87
C ARG A 151 56.86 -24.96 33.94
N HIS A 152 57.56 -24.43 34.93
CA HIS A 152 58.97 -24.75 35.19
C HIS A 152 59.18 -26.21 35.60
N TYR A 153 58.31 -26.75 36.45
CA TYR A 153 58.37 -28.14 36.92
C TYR A 153 58.15 -29.14 35.78
N ILE A 154 57.17 -28.89 34.90
CA ILE A 154 56.96 -29.70 33.69
C ILE A 154 58.16 -29.62 32.76
N CYS A 155 58.74 -28.43 32.56
CA CYS A 155 59.98 -28.27 31.79
C CYS A 155 61.15 -29.05 32.39
N TYR A 156 61.30 -29.03 33.72
CA TYR A 156 62.34 -29.77 34.42
C TYR A 156 62.17 -31.29 34.27
N LEU A 157 60.95 -31.80 34.38
CA LEU A 157 60.64 -33.22 34.17
C LEU A 157 60.90 -33.65 32.71
N CYS A 158 60.53 -32.84 31.72
CA CYS A 158 60.84 -33.13 30.32
C CYS A 158 62.35 -33.10 30.04
N ASN A 159 63.09 -32.09 30.51
CA ASN A 159 64.54 -32.03 30.29
C ASN A 159 65.31 -33.15 31.01
N SER A 160 64.88 -33.51 32.22
CA SER A 160 65.46 -34.64 32.96
C SER A 160 65.18 -35.97 32.27
N SER A 161 64.04 -36.11 31.59
CA SER A 161 63.70 -37.31 30.81
C SER A 161 64.47 -37.39 29.49
N ILE A 162 64.89 -36.27 28.91
CA ILE A 162 65.70 -36.22 27.68
C ILE A 162 67.19 -36.50 27.96
N GLN A 163 67.71 -36.20 29.16
CA GLN A 163 69.10 -36.52 29.54
C GLN A 163 69.33 -37.97 30.00
N LEU A 164 68.26 -38.75 30.21
CA LEU A 164 68.30 -40.14 30.67
C LEU A 164 68.15 -41.18 29.53
N ILE A 165 68.17 -40.73 28.27
CA ILE A 165 68.20 -41.54 27.05
C ILE A 165 69.54 -41.29 26.35
#